data_AF-A0A1Q7IYS4-F1
#
_entry.id   AF-A0A1Q7IYS4-F1
#
_cell.length_a   1.000
_cell.length_b   1.000
_cell.length_c   1.000
_cell.angle_alpha   90.00
_cell.angle_beta   90.00
_cell.angle_gamma   90.00
#
_symmetry.space_group_name_H-M   'P 1'
#
loop_
_entity.id
_entity.type
_entity.pdbx_description
1 polymer ?
#
loop_
_entity_poly.entity_id
_entity_poly.type
_entity_poly.pdbx_seq_one_letter_code
_entity_poly.pdbx_strand_id
1 'polypeptide(L)'
;MDPHQLFESVPNFSEGSRADVIAELAGAAAPAHVLDVDADADHNRVVISLAGEGHHLLDALIASVQVAIDRIDLNDHVGVHPRVGAADVIPIVPLGGATIATARDLAHRLGERIWSELHVPVHYYGDGESPTLADIRAGRQSPILGGPELHVSAGAISVGARRPLLAFNVLPAGMDITGARALARSLRESAGGLRGVQALAFELSRGRVQLSMNLFRLEETPPAAVVAELERRGVTIAAQQVIGLCPAAVANEAAAGRLLEARLAAAASRRGAARCAALGDAEHIKLAGRLEREADSIARMGIGQGELLGGAERAAALVPVLKAAGVLGSELESMLDIAARGLRTALHPETLKRHAARTDALDRRLKTAGNA
;
A
#
# COMPACT_ATOMS: atom_id res chain seq x y z
N MET A 1 -0.09 24.36 -6.61
CA MET A 1 -0.39 23.00 -6.12
C MET A 1 -0.36 23.08 -4.61
N ASP A 2 -1.33 22.46 -3.94
CA ASP A 2 -1.37 22.37 -2.48
C ASP A 2 -0.12 21.62 -1.99
N PRO A 3 0.71 22.19 -1.09
CA PRO A 3 2.05 21.69 -0.74
C PRO A 3 2.11 20.30 -0.09
N HIS A 4 1.01 19.54 -0.03
CA HIS A 4 0.95 18.20 0.57
C HIS A 4 0.19 17.15 -0.26
N GLN A 5 0.05 17.33 -1.58
CA GLN A 5 -0.58 16.32 -2.43
C GLN A 5 0.37 15.15 -2.72
N LEU A 6 0.24 14.10 -1.91
CA LEU A 6 0.94 12.84 -2.09
C LEU A 6 -0.08 11.76 -2.48
N PHE A 7 0.38 10.77 -3.22
CA PHE A 7 -0.44 9.62 -3.58
C PHE A 7 0.30 8.33 -3.20
N GLU A 8 -0.46 7.34 -2.76
CA GLU A 8 -0.02 5.95 -2.70
C GLU A 8 -0.54 5.23 -3.95
N SER A 9 0.27 4.33 -4.50
CA SER A 9 -0.21 3.30 -5.41
C SER A 9 0.24 1.93 -4.92
N VAL A 10 -0.62 0.94 -5.14
CA VAL A 10 -0.39 -0.43 -4.69
C VAL A 10 -0.54 -1.38 -5.88
N PRO A 11 0.25 -1.24 -6.96
CA PRO A 11 0.15 -2.08 -8.14
C PRO A 11 0.29 -3.58 -7.80
N ASN A 12 -0.57 -4.38 -8.42
CA ASN A 12 -0.59 -5.83 -8.31
C ASN A 12 -0.09 -6.43 -9.63
N PHE A 13 1.00 -7.18 -9.58
CA PHE A 13 1.56 -7.88 -10.75
C PHE A 13 1.38 -9.38 -10.61
N SER A 14 1.09 -10.04 -11.73
CA SER A 14 0.91 -11.50 -11.84
C SER A 14 2.27 -12.21 -11.88
N GLU A 15 3.05 -12.04 -10.82
CA GLU A 15 4.34 -12.68 -10.58
C GLU A 15 4.57 -12.76 -9.07
N GLY A 16 4.93 -13.91 -8.52
CA GLY A 16 5.20 -14.08 -7.09
C GLY A 16 6.35 -15.02 -6.74
N SER A 17 7.09 -15.51 -7.73
CA SER A 17 8.09 -16.58 -7.58
C SER A 17 9.48 -16.22 -8.13
N ARG A 18 9.55 -15.48 -9.25
CA ARG A 18 10.81 -15.09 -9.91
C ARG A 18 11.38 -13.83 -9.29
N ALA A 19 12.36 -14.01 -8.39
CA ALA A 19 12.95 -12.92 -7.62
C ALA A 19 13.64 -11.85 -8.48
N ASP A 20 14.22 -12.23 -9.62
CA ASP A 20 14.81 -11.31 -10.59
C ASP A 20 13.76 -10.40 -11.23
N VAL A 21 12.62 -10.96 -11.65
CA VAL A 21 11.51 -10.19 -12.24
C VAL A 21 10.90 -9.25 -11.20
N ILE A 22 10.70 -9.71 -9.97
CA ILE A 22 10.17 -8.89 -8.88
C ILE A 22 11.12 -7.72 -8.56
N ALA A 23 12.43 -7.97 -8.55
CA ALA A 23 13.43 -6.94 -8.33
C ALA A 23 13.46 -5.91 -9.47
N GLU A 24 13.28 -6.33 -10.72
CA GLU A 24 13.19 -5.42 -11.86
C GLU A 24 11.91 -4.57 -11.84
N LEU A 25 10.77 -5.15 -11.49
CA LEU A 25 9.51 -4.42 -11.29
C LEU A 25 9.68 -3.32 -10.23
N ALA A 26 10.21 -3.69 -9.06
CA ALA A 26 10.44 -2.73 -7.97
C ALA A 26 11.51 -1.69 -8.33
N GLY A 27 12.56 -2.09 -9.04
CA GLY A 27 13.64 -1.20 -9.49
C GLY A 27 13.17 -0.16 -10.51
N ALA A 28 12.30 -0.55 -11.44
CA ALA A 28 11.69 0.36 -12.42
C ALA A 28 10.81 1.44 -11.76
N ALA A 29 10.27 1.17 -10.57
CA ALA A 29 9.46 2.13 -9.80
C ALA A 29 10.27 3.23 -9.09
N ALA A 30 11.60 3.29 -9.29
CA ALA A 30 12.50 4.25 -8.65
C ALA A 30 12.19 5.76 -8.83
N PRO A 31 11.47 6.22 -9.89
CA PRO A 31 10.99 7.60 -9.95
C PRO A 31 10.12 7.99 -8.74
N ALA A 32 9.39 7.02 -8.17
CA ALA A 32 8.64 7.16 -6.93
C ALA A 32 9.40 6.49 -5.77
N HIS A 33 8.77 6.45 -4.58
CA HIS A 33 9.30 5.76 -3.42
C HIS A 33 8.69 4.37 -3.27
N VAL A 34 9.50 3.33 -3.42
CA VAL A 34 9.10 1.96 -3.05
C VAL A 34 9.07 1.84 -1.53
N LEU A 35 7.89 1.57 -0.98
CA LEU A 35 7.62 1.44 0.45
C LEU A 35 7.69 -0.01 0.93
N ASP A 36 7.21 -0.93 0.09
CA ASP A 36 7.14 -2.37 0.37
C ASP A 36 7.04 -3.18 -0.93
N VAL A 37 7.52 -4.42 -0.89
CA VAL A 37 7.37 -5.42 -1.96
C VAL A 37 6.94 -6.71 -1.28
N ASP A 38 5.69 -7.12 -1.51
CA ASP A 38 5.07 -8.27 -0.86
C ASP A 38 4.70 -9.32 -1.91
N ALA A 39 5.60 -10.30 -2.09
CA ALA A 39 5.45 -11.37 -3.06
C ALA A 39 4.89 -12.63 -2.39
N ASP A 40 3.93 -13.26 -3.05
CA ASP A 40 3.29 -14.50 -2.60
C ASP A 40 3.32 -15.53 -3.73
N ALA A 41 4.08 -16.61 -3.50
CA ALA A 41 4.26 -17.69 -4.47
C ALA A 41 3.02 -18.59 -4.61
N ASP A 42 2.21 -18.77 -3.55
CA ASP A 42 0.96 -19.55 -3.64
C ASP A 42 -0.05 -18.80 -4.53
N HIS A 43 -0.14 -17.46 -4.37
CA HIS A 43 -0.96 -16.60 -5.22
C HIS A 43 -0.32 -16.28 -6.58
N ASN A 44 0.98 -16.57 -6.74
CA ASN A 44 1.85 -16.12 -7.82
C ASN A 44 1.63 -14.64 -8.18
N ARG A 45 1.64 -13.80 -7.15
CA ARG A 45 1.35 -12.37 -7.24
C ARG A 45 2.26 -11.57 -6.33
N VAL A 46 2.68 -10.40 -6.79
CA VAL A 46 3.42 -9.41 -6.00
C VAL A 46 2.62 -8.13 -5.92
N VAL A 47 2.57 -7.60 -4.71
CA VAL A 47 2.01 -6.29 -4.41
C VAL A 47 3.17 -5.37 -4.08
N ILE A 48 3.33 -4.29 -4.86
CA ILE A 48 4.35 -3.28 -4.60
C ILE A 48 3.65 -2.04 -4.07
N SER A 49 4.04 -1.55 -2.90
CA SER A 49 3.53 -0.29 -2.35
C SER A 49 4.47 0.85 -2.75
N LEU A 50 3.92 1.86 -3.41
CA LEU A 50 4.62 3.05 -3.88
C LEU A 50 4.01 4.30 -3.27
N ALA A 51 4.81 5.34 -3.06
CA ALA A 51 4.31 6.68 -2.80
C ALA A 51 5.11 7.75 -3.54
N GLY A 52 4.46 8.84 -3.90
CA GLY A 52 5.10 9.98 -4.56
C GLY A 52 4.12 11.07 -4.94
N GLU A 53 4.66 12.21 -5.36
CA GLU A 53 3.92 13.24 -6.08
C GLU A 53 3.40 12.66 -7.40
N GLY A 54 2.30 13.22 -7.92
CA GLY A 54 1.56 12.58 -9.01
C GLY A 54 2.40 12.31 -10.28
N HIS A 55 3.35 13.18 -10.63
CA HIS A 55 4.18 12.98 -11.81
C HIS A 55 5.21 11.85 -11.62
N HIS A 56 5.96 11.86 -10.51
CA HIS A 56 6.87 10.78 -10.13
C HIS A 56 6.16 9.43 -10.04
N LEU A 57 4.94 9.40 -9.47
CA LEU A 57 4.16 8.19 -9.34
C LEU A 57 3.71 7.63 -10.70
N LEU A 58 3.27 8.49 -11.64
CA LEU A 58 2.93 8.04 -12.99
C LEU A 58 4.13 7.44 -13.71
N ASP A 59 5.28 8.11 -13.66
CA ASP A 59 6.49 7.64 -14.35
C ASP A 59 6.97 6.30 -13.78
N ALA A 60 6.93 6.14 -12.46
CA ALA A 60 7.22 4.87 -11.79
C ALA A 60 6.27 3.75 -12.20
N LEU A 61 4.96 4.03 -12.29
CA LEU A 61 3.95 3.05 -12.66
C LEU A 61 4.09 2.63 -14.12
N ILE A 62 4.28 3.57 -15.05
CA ILE A 62 4.51 3.26 -16.47
C ILE A 62 5.76 2.40 -16.63
N ALA A 63 6.88 2.76 -16.00
CA ALA A 63 8.11 1.98 -16.06
C ALA A 63 7.92 0.55 -15.51
N SER A 64 7.19 0.40 -14.39
CA SER A 64 6.91 -0.92 -13.81
C SER A 64 5.98 -1.75 -14.69
N VAL A 65 4.98 -1.13 -15.31
CA VAL A 65 4.07 -1.81 -16.24
C VAL A 65 4.81 -2.28 -17.50
N GLN A 66 5.72 -1.47 -18.04
CA GLN A 66 6.57 -1.87 -19.16
C GLN A 66 7.35 -3.16 -18.82
N VAL A 67 8.02 -3.19 -17.66
CA VAL A 67 8.72 -4.41 -17.19
C VAL A 67 7.76 -5.59 -17.06
N ALA A 68 6.55 -5.38 -16.54
CA ALA A 68 5.56 -6.45 -16.42
C ALA A 68 5.18 -7.04 -17.79
N ILE A 69 4.96 -6.19 -18.79
CA ILE A 69 4.63 -6.61 -20.17
C ILE A 69 5.77 -7.42 -20.77
N ASP A 70 7.02 -6.98 -20.56
CA ASP A 70 8.20 -7.62 -21.17
C ASP A 70 8.56 -8.95 -20.50
N ARG A 71 8.24 -9.12 -19.21
CA ARG A 71 8.73 -10.23 -18.38
C ARG A 71 7.68 -11.25 -17.97
N ILE A 72 6.40 -10.94 -18.12
CA ILE A 72 5.29 -11.79 -17.67
C ILE A 72 4.39 -12.12 -18.85
N ASP A 73 4.35 -13.41 -19.21
CA ASP A 73 3.37 -13.95 -20.14
C ASP A 73 2.23 -14.64 -19.36
N LEU A 74 1.01 -14.13 -19.48
CA LEU A 74 -0.15 -14.72 -18.81
C LEU A 74 -0.54 -16.09 -19.34
N ASN A 75 -0.11 -16.46 -20.55
CA ASN A 75 -0.38 -17.78 -21.12
C ASN A 75 0.31 -18.89 -20.31
N ASP A 76 1.44 -18.57 -19.67
CA ASP A 76 2.20 -19.48 -18.83
C ASP A 76 1.96 -19.25 -17.32
N HIS A 77 1.23 -18.19 -16.95
CA HIS A 77 1.02 -17.82 -15.55
C HIS A 77 -0.01 -18.72 -14.85
N VAL A 78 0.43 -19.35 -13.76
CA VAL A 78 -0.39 -20.17 -12.86
C VAL A 78 -0.31 -19.61 -11.43
N GLY A 79 -1.46 -19.32 -10.82
CA GLY A 79 -1.59 -18.86 -9.43
C GLY A 79 -3.03 -18.96 -8.94
N VAL A 80 -3.24 -19.07 -7.62
CA VAL A 80 -4.61 -19.24 -7.07
C VAL A 80 -5.44 -17.95 -7.08
N HIS A 81 -4.80 -16.79 -7.24
CA HIS A 81 -5.48 -15.50 -7.24
C HIS A 81 -6.10 -15.18 -8.60
N PRO A 82 -7.37 -14.72 -8.68
CA PRO A 82 -7.95 -14.23 -9.93
C PRO A 82 -7.16 -13.05 -10.50
N ARG A 83 -6.90 -13.09 -11.81
CA ARG A 83 -6.15 -12.05 -12.54
C ARG A 83 -6.64 -11.91 -13.98
N VAL A 84 -6.55 -10.69 -14.51
CA VAL A 84 -6.82 -10.30 -15.90
C VAL A 84 -5.55 -9.84 -16.60
N GLY A 85 -4.62 -9.20 -15.88
CA GLY A 85 -3.42 -8.58 -16.45
C GLY A 85 -2.09 -9.06 -15.85
N ALA A 86 -1.02 -8.94 -16.62
CA ALA A 86 0.36 -9.06 -16.13
C ALA A 86 0.63 -7.99 -15.05
N ALA A 87 0.20 -6.76 -15.32
CA ALA A 87 -0.15 -5.77 -14.30
C ALA A 87 -1.68 -5.81 -14.13
N ASP A 88 -2.18 -6.43 -13.07
CA ASP A 88 -3.61 -6.72 -12.92
C ASP A 88 -4.40 -5.48 -12.49
N VAL A 89 -3.97 -4.84 -11.42
CA VAL A 89 -4.69 -3.74 -10.77
C VAL A 89 -3.69 -2.67 -10.32
N ILE A 90 -3.97 -1.41 -10.65
CA ILE A 90 -3.17 -0.26 -10.24
C ILE A 90 -4.10 0.79 -9.60
N PRO A 91 -4.22 0.80 -8.26
CA PRO A 91 -4.98 1.82 -7.55
C PRO A 91 -4.16 3.09 -7.37
N ILE A 92 -4.81 4.25 -7.42
CA ILE A 92 -4.30 5.52 -6.92
C ILE A 92 -5.09 5.88 -5.66
N VAL A 93 -4.38 6.07 -4.55
CA VAL A 93 -4.95 6.36 -3.24
C VAL A 93 -4.46 7.74 -2.79
N PRO A 94 -5.36 8.70 -2.48
CA PRO A 94 -4.93 10.00 -2.00
C PRO A 94 -4.33 9.90 -0.59
N LEU A 95 -3.22 10.60 -0.36
CA LEU A 95 -2.60 10.80 0.95
C LEU A 95 -2.45 12.30 1.25
N GLY A 96 -2.39 12.66 2.53
CA GLY A 96 -2.18 14.05 2.95
C GLY A 96 -3.26 14.99 2.43
N GLY A 97 -2.86 16.04 1.70
CA GLY A 97 -3.77 17.03 1.10
C GLY A 97 -4.42 16.58 -0.21
N ALA A 98 -4.07 15.40 -0.75
CA ALA A 98 -4.72 14.88 -1.95
C ALA A 98 -6.18 14.49 -1.69
N THR A 99 -7.01 14.62 -2.72
CA THR A 99 -8.43 14.26 -2.67
C THR A 99 -8.70 13.04 -3.55
N ILE A 100 -9.84 12.38 -3.34
CA ILE A 100 -10.23 11.27 -4.23
C ILE A 100 -10.43 11.73 -5.68
N ALA A 101 -10.88 12.97 -5.88
CA ALA A 101 -11.02 13.56 -7.22
C ALA A 101 -9.65 13.72 -7.91
N THR A 102 -8.65 14.28 -7.23
CA THR A 102 -7.30 14.40 -7.80
C THR A 102 -6.64 13.04 -8.02
N ALA A 103 -6.95 12.03 -7.19
CA ALA A 103 -6.51 10.65 -7.42
C ALA A 103 -7.17 10.03 -8.66
N ARG A 104 -8.46 10.32 -8.90
CA ARG A 104 -9.19 9.88 -10.10
C ARG A 104 -8.62 10.49 -11.36
N ASP A 105 -8.36 11.79 -11.36
CA ASP A 105 -7.72 12.48 -12.50
C ASP A 105 -6.35 11.87 -12.81
N LEU A 106 -5.58 11.51 -11.78
CA LEU A 106 -4.29 10.84 -11.94
C LEU A 106 -4.43 9.42 -12.51
N ALA A 107 -5.44 8.66 -12.05
CA ALA A 107 -5.74 7.32 -12.55
C ALA A 107 -6.14 7.34 -14.03
N HIS A 108 -6.91 8.34 -14.47
CA HIS A 108 -7.30 8.51 -15.89
C HIS A 108 -6.09 8.84 -16.76
N ARG A 109 -5.25 9.79 -16.32
CA ARG A 109 -3.97 10.08 -17.00
C ARG A 109 -3.07 8.86 -17.10
N LEU A 110 -3.02 8.02 -16.05
CA LEU A 110 -2.26 6.77 -16.09
C LEU A 110 -2.82 5.82 -17.16
N GLY A 111 -4.14 5.63 -17.20
CA GLY A 111 -4.78 4.76 -18.19
C GLY A 111 -4.54 5.23 -19.63
N GLU A 112 -4.63 6.53 -19.88
CA GLU A 112 -4.33 7.13 -21.19
C GLU A 112 -2.88 6.89 -21.61
N ARG A 113 -1.92 7.06 -20.68
CA ARG A 113 -0.50 6.78 -20.93
C ARG A 113 -0.23 5.30 -21.17
N ILE A 114 -0.81 4.41 -20.37
CA ILE A 114 -0.69 2.96 -20.57
C ILE A 114 -1.16 2.58 -21.97
N TRP A 115 -2.32 3.07 -22.40
CA TRP A 115 -2.83 2.76 -23.73
C TRP A 115 -1.95 3.36 -24.84
N SER A 116 -1.60 4.64 -24.76
CA SER A 116 -0.87 5.34 -25.83
C SER A 116 0.61 4.95 -25.93
N GLU A 117 1.27 4.65 -24.82
CA GLU A 117 2.69 4.31 -24.78
C GLU A 117 2.90 2.79 -24.89
N LEU A 118 2.09 1.99 -24.18
CA LEU A 118 2.32 0.55 -23.99
C LEU A 118 1.33 -0.33 -24.77
N HIS A 119 0.27 0.25 -25.34
CA HIS A 119 -0.76 -0.45 -26.11
C HIS A 119 -1.42 -1.61 -25.37
N VAL A 120 -1.52 -1.51 -24.03
CA VAL A 120 -2.26 -2.48 -23.21
C VAL A 120 -3.67 -1.95 -22.93
N PRO A 121 -4.73 -2.75 -23.16
CA PRO A 121 -6.09 -2.32 -22.88
C PRO A 121 -6.33 -2.00 -21.40
N VAL A 122 -7.15 -0.98 -21.13
CA VAL A 122 -7.39 -0.47 -19.77
C VAL A 122 -8.87 -0.50 -19.40
N HIS A 123 -9.15 -1.00 -18.20
CA HIS A 123 -10.41 -0.78 -17.50
C HIS A 123 -10.24 0.30 -16.43
N TYR A 124 -11.22 1.20 -16.32
CA TYR A 124 -11.33 2.07 -15.15
C TYR A 124 -12.21 1.41 -14.08
N TYR A 125 -11.79 1.52 -12.81
CA TYR A 125 -12.55 1.01 -11.67
C TYR A 125 -12.43 1.95 -10.45
N GLY A 126 -13.28 1.73 -9.45
CA GLY A 126 -13.21 2.48 -8.19
C GLY A 126 -14.10 3.72 -8.18
N ASP A 127 -13.62 4.80 -7.56
CA ASP A 127 -14.42 5.99 -7.27
C ASP A 127 -14.96 6.65 -8.56
N GLY A 128 -16.29 6.70 -8.66
CA GLY A 128 -16.99 7.28 -9.80
C GLY A 128 -16.95 6.45 -11.09
N GLU A 129 -16.49 5.20 -11.03
CA GLU A 129 -16.45 4.26 -12.15
C GLU A 129 -17.50 3.15 -12.00
N SER A 130 -18.03 2.69 -13.13
CA SER A 130 -18.87 1.49 -13.23
C SER A 130 -18.32 0.71 -14.41
N PRO A 131 -17.45 -0.27 -14.17
CA PRO A 131 -17.79 -1.45 -13.36
C PRO A 131 -16.94 -1.70 -12.09
N THR A 132 -17.34 -2.70 -11.28
CA THR A 132 -16.52 -3.15 -10.15
C THR A 132 -15.36 -4.04 -10.62
N LEU A 133 -14.29 -4.12 -9.81
CA LEU A 133 -13.17 -5.03 -10.11
C LEU A 133 -13.61 -6.51 -10.19
N ALA A 134 -14.65 -6.89 -9.45
CA ALA A 134 -15.22 -8.24 -9.53
C ALA A 134 -15.99 -8.49 -10.85
N ASP A 135 -16.56 -7.44 -11.46
CA ASP A 135 -17.18 -7.52 -12.79
C ASP A 135 -16.13 -7.64 -13.88
N ILE A 136 -15.06 -6.84 -13.79
CA ILE A 136 -13.91 -6.88 -14.72
C ILE A 136 -13.27 -8.27 -14.70
N ARG A 137 -12.90 -8.76 -13.50
CA ARG A 137 -12.28 -10.09 -13.34
C ARG A 137 -13.18 -11.26 -13.75
N ALA A 138 -14.48 -11.05 -13.84
CA ALA A 138 -15.43 -12.05 -14.32
C ALA A 138 -15.71 -11.93 -15.84
N GLY A 139 -15.03 -11.03 -16.55
CA GLY A 139 -15.21 -10.83 -17.99
C GLY A 139 -16.56 -10.21 -18.37
N ARG A 140 -17.27 -9.58 -17.43
CA ARG A 140 -18.58 -8.96 -17.71
C ARG A 140 -18.48 -7.61 -18.41
N GLN A 141 -17.26 -7.12 -18.64
CA GLN A 141 -16.96 -5.76 -19.08
C GLN A 141 -15.77 -5.79 -20.00
N SER A 142 -15.82 -5.00 -21.07
CA SER A 142 -14.70 -4.81 -22.00
C SER A 142 -13.82 -3.62 -21.57
N PRO A 143 -12.53 -3.62 -21.93
CA PRO A 143 -11.66 -2.47 -21.68
C PRO A 143 -12.24 -1.22 -22.36
N ILE A 144 -12.18 -0.08 -21.65
CA ILE A 144 -12.67 1.20 -22.18
C ILE A 144 -11.65 1.79 -23.16
N LEU A 145 -10.36 1.66 -22.84
CA LEU A 145 -9.28 2.04 -23.74
C LEU A 145 -8.66 0.79 -24.36
N GLY A 146 -8.47 0.80 -25.67
CA GLY A 146 -7.82 -0.28 -26.41
C GLY A 146 -8.61 -1.59 -26.52
N GLY A 147 -9.86 -1.63 -26.06
CA GLY A 147 -10.73 -2.81 -26.18
C GLY A 147 -11.46 -2.92 -27.53
N PRO A 148 -12.30 -3.96 -27.71
CA PRO A 148 -12.72 -4.93 -26.69
C PRO A 148 -11.73 -6.09 -26.46
N GLU A 149 -10.76 -6.30 -27.34
CA GLU A 149 -9.78 -7.38 -27.21
C GLU A 149 -8.79 -7.12 -26.06
N LEU A 150 -8.25 -8.20 -25.51
CA LEU A 150 -7.16 -8.16 -24.53
C LEU A 150 -5.81 -8.28 -25.25
N HIS A 151 -4.75 -7.79 -24.62
CA HIS A 151 -3.39 -8.02 -25.12
C HIS A 151 -3.04 -9.52 -25.02
N VAL A 152 -2.40 -10.07 -26.05
CA VAL A 152 -2.17 -11.52 -26.22
C VAL A 152 -1.39 -12.18 -25.07
N SER A 153 -0.37 -11.51 -24.52
CA SER A 153 0.42 -12.00 -23.38
C SER A 153 0.12 -11.23 -22.08
N ALA A 154 -0.02 -9.91 -22.13
CA ALA A 154 -0.20 -9.05 -20.97
C ALA A 154 -1.65 -8.92 -20.46
N GLY A 155 -2.67 -9.30 -21.23
CA GLY A 155 -4.08 -9.17 -20.84
C GLY A 155 -4.57 -7.71 -20.86
N ALA A 156 -5.22 -7.27 -19.78
CA ALA A 156 -5.65 -5.88 -19.59
C ALA A 156 -5.41 -5.40 -18.16
N ILE A 157 -5.29 -4.09 -17.98
CA ILE A 157 -4.97 -3.45 -16.70
C ILE A 157 -6.20 -2.76 -16.12
N SER A 158 -6.49 -3.02 -14.84
CA SER A 158 -7.52 -2.26 -14.10
C SER A 158 -6.89 -1.09 -13.36
N VAL A 159 -7.15 0.13 -13.80
CA VAL A 159 -6.62 1.37 -13.21
C VAL A 159 -7.75 2.13 -12.50
N GLY A 160 -7.50 2.69 -11.33
CA GLY A 160 -8.60 3.31 -10.60
C GLY A 160 -8.20 4.12 -9.39
N ALA A 161 -9.07 5.03 -8.96
CA ALA A 161 -8.91 5.74 -7.70
C ALA A 161 -9.74 5.09 -6.61
N ARG A 162 -9.19 5.00 -5.39
CA ARG A 162 -9.94 4.48 -4.25
C ARG A 162 -9.46 5.09 -2.93
N ARG A 163 -10.32 4.97 -1.92
CA ARG A 163 -9.92 5.16 -0.52
C ARG A 163 -8.94 4.07 -0.07
N PRO A 164 -8.23 4.27 1.06
CA PRO A 164 -7.40 3.22 1.65
C PRO A 164 -8.15 1.89 1.80
N LEU A 165 -7.43 0.80 1.53
CA LEU A 165 -7.93 -0.57 1.60
C LEU A 165 -6.83 -1.41 2.20
N LEU A 166 -7.19 -2.26 3.15
CA LEU A 166 -6.29 -3.20 3.79
C LEU A 166 -6.60 -4.61 3.34
N ALA A 167 -5.62 -5.30 2.76
CA ALA A 167 -5.69 -6.73 2.52
C ALA A 167 -5.31 -7.47 3.81
N PHE A 168 -6.28 -8.11 4.44
CA PHE A 168 -6.15 -8.79 5.72
C PHE A 168 -6.61 -10.25 5.57
N ASN A 169 -5.68 -11.17 5.76
CA ASN A 169 -5.91 -12.60 5.64
C ASN A 169 -5.91 -13.25 7.02
N VAL A 170 -6.73 -14.28 7.17
CA VAL A 170 -6.77 -15.14 8.36
C VAL A 170 -6.61 -16.59 7.93
N LEU A 171 -5.81 -17.35 8.67
CA LEU A 171 -5.69 -18.80 8.52
C LEU A 171 -6.51 -19.46 9.64
N PRO A 172 -7.73 -19.94 9.36
CA PRO A 172 -8.53 -20.67 10.34
C PRO A 172 -7.91 -22.04 10.66
N ALA A 173 -7.94 -22.44 11.92
CA ALA A 173 -7.50 -23.76 12.36
C ALA A 173 -8.58 -24.82 12.07
N GLY A 174 -8.19 -25.94 11.45
CA GLY A 174 -9.06 -27.11 11.27
C GLY A 174 -10.27 -26.89 10.34
N MET A 175 -10.28 -25.82 9.55
CA MET A 175 -11.36 -25.51 8.61
C MET A 175 -11.01 -26.01 7.21
N ASP A 176 -11.96 -26.70 6.57
CA ASP A 176 -11.83 -27.10 5.17
C ASP A 176 -12.19 -25.97 4.20
N ILE A 177 -11.87 -26.16 2.91
CA ILE A 177 -12.12 -25.14 1.89
C ILE A 177 -13.63 -24.88 1.69
N THR A 178 -14.48 -25.87 1.92
CA THR A 178 -15.95 -25.73 1.79
C THR A 178 -16.50 -24.80 2.87
N GLY A 179 -16.13 -25.04 4.14
CA GLY A 179 -16.48 -24.20 5.27
C GLY A 179 -15.91 -22.79 5.13
N ALA A 180 -14.66 -22.66 4.69
CA ALA A 180 -14.06 -21.35 4.47
C ALA A 180 -14.74 -20.56 3.35
N ARG A 181 -15.16 -21.20 2.25
CA ARG A 181 -15.94 -20.54 1.18
C ARG A 181 -17.31 -20.07 1.69
N ALA A 182 -17.98 -20.89 2.51
CA ALA A 182 -19.25 -20.51 3.12
C ALA A 182 -19.09 -19.32 4.07
N LEU A 183 -18.06 -19.37 4.93
CA LEU A 183 -17.70 -18.29 5.84
C LEU A 183 -17.38 -17.00 5.06
N ALA A 184 -16.50 -17.07 4.06
CA ALA A 184 -16.14 -15.93 3.21
C ALA A 184 -17.38 -15.26 2.61
N ARG A 185 -18.31 -16.03 2.03
CA ARG A 185 -19.57 -15.46 1.49
C ARG A 185 -20.36 -14.74 2.57
N SER A 186 -20.51 -15.33 3.76
CA SER A 186 -21.29 -14.75 4.87
C SER A 186 -20.65 -13.51 5.52
N LEU A 187 -19.38 -13.22 5.23
CA LEU A 187 -18.69 -12.03 5.73
C LEU A 187 -18.82 -10.83 4.80
N ARG A 188 -19.11 -11.05 3.51
CA ARG A 188 -19.16 -9.98 2.50
C ARG A 188 -20.30 -9.00 2.80
N GLU A 189 -20.01 -7.70 2.66
CA GLU A 189 -21.04 -6.65 2.72
C GLU A 189 -22.18 -6.93 1.72
N SER A 190 -21.84 -7.40 0.50
CA SER A 190 -22.81 -7.71 -0.55
C SER A 190 -23.75 -8.88 -0.22
N ALA A 191 -23.46 -9.66 0.81
CA ALA A 191 -24.30 -10.74 1.31
C ALA A 191 -24.94 -10.41 2.68
N GLY A 192 -24.94 -9.14 3.09
CA GLY A 192 -25.44 -8.70 4.40
C GLY A 192 -24.49 -8.98 5.56
N GLY A 193 -23.21 -9.26 5.27
CA GLY A 193 -22.16 -9.47 6.27
C GLY A 193 -21.61 -8.17 6.86
N LEU A 194 -20.31 -8.17 7.16
CA LEU A 194 -19.63 -7.01 7.73
C LEU A 194 -19.54 -5.88 6.71
N ARG A 195 -19.80 -4.64 7.15
CA ARG A 195 -19.63 -3.45 6.29
C ARG A 195 -18.17 -3.28 5.93
N GLY A 196 -17.88 -2.92 4.70
CA GLY A 196 -16.53 -2.67 4.23
C GLY A 196 -15.71 -3.93 3.99
N VAL A 197 -16.33 -5.11 3.94
CA VAL A 197 -15.62 -6.40 3.79
C VAL A 197 -15.94 -7.06 2.47
N GLN A 198 -14.89 -7.36 1.70
CA GLN A 198 -14.91 -8.39 0.66
C GLN A 198 -14.07 -9.58 1.15
N ALA A 199 -14.47 -10.79 0.80
CA ALA A 199 -13.79 -12.00 1.28
C ALA A 199 -13.78 -13.11 0.23
N LEU A 200 -12.64 -13.77 0.08
CA LEU A 200 -12.42 -14.98 -0.71
C LEU A 200 -11.82 -16.07 0.20
N ALA A 201 -11.88 -17.32 -0.25
CA ALA A 201 -11.24 -18.43 0.42
C ALA A 201 -10.36 -19.17 -0.57
N PHE A 202 -9.11 -19.40 -0.18
CA PHE A 202 -8.09 -20.07 -0.97
C PHE A 202 -7.59 -21.31 -0.25
N GLU A 203 -7.30 -22.33 -1.03
CA GLU A 203 -6.52 -23.47 -0.58
C GLU A 203 -5.07 -23.18 -0.95
N LEU A 204 -4.19 -23.15 0.06
CA LEU A 204 -2.78 -22.88 -0.07
C LEU A 204 -1.98 -24.18 -0.09
N SER A 205 -0.67 -24.06 -0.37
CA SER A 205 0.26 -25.16 -0.21
C SER A 205 0.15 -25.84 1.17
N ARG A 206 0.35 -27.16 1.17
CA ARG A 206 0.28 -28.04 2.35
C ARG A 206 -1.12 -28.15 2.98
N GLY A 207 -2.18 -27.97 2.20
CA GLY A 207 -3.57 -28.17 2.64
C GLY A 207 -4.06 -27.14 3.66
N ARG A 208 -3.39 -25.97 3.73
CA ARG A 208 -3.83 -24.86 4.58
C ARG A 208 -4.93 -24.10 3.87
N VAL A 209 -5.90 -23.60 4.63
CA VAL A 209 -6.95 -22.74 4.10
C VAL A 209 -6.70 -21.32 4.56
N GLN A 210 -6.92 -20.36 3.66
CA GLN A 210 -6.81 -18.94 3.94
C GLN A 210 -8.11 -18.25 3.59
N LEU A 211 -8.63 -17.49 4.56
CA LEU A 211 -9.69 -16.52 4.35
C LEU A 211 -9.03 -15.18 4.01
N SER A 212 -9.06 -14.80 2.73
CA SER A 212 -8.47 -13.55 2.26
C SER A 212 -9.52 -12.46 2.18
N MET A 213 -9.27 -11.31 2.81
CA MET A 213 -10.25 -10.23 2.91
C MET A 213 -9.67 -8.89 2.49
N ASN A 214 -10.48 -8.08 1.81
CA ASN A 214 -10.21 -6.66 1.60
C ASN A 214 -11.13 -5.85 2.51
N LEU A 215 -10.54 -5.00 3.33
CA LEU A 215 -11.23 -4.08 4.23
C LEU A 215 -11.14 -2.66 3.65
N PHE A 216 -12.26 -2.07 3.24
CA PHE A 216 -12.29 -0.77 2.52
C PHE A 216 -13.09 0.32 3.26
N ARG A 217 -13.56 0.04 4.48
CA ARG A 217 -14.14 1.01 5.43
C ARG A 217 -13.45 0.86 6.80
N LEU A 218 -12.16 1.16 6.84
CA LEU A 218 -11.28 0.83 7.97
C LEU A 218 -11.71 1.42 9.31
N GLU A 219 -12.39 2.57 9.29
CA GLU A 219 -12.95 3.21 10.49
C GLU A 219 -14.20 2.49 11.04
N GLU A 220 -14.96 1.82 10.17
CA GLU A 220 -16.16 1.05 10.55
C GLU A 220 -15.79 -0.39 10.93
N THR A 221 -14.91 -1.02 10.13
CA THR A 221 -14.54 -2.43 10.27
C THR A 221 -13.02 -2.59 10.14
N PRO A 222 -12.25 -2.29 11.21
CA PRO A 222 -10.82 -2.55 11.25
C PRO A 222 -10.52 -4.06 11.42
N PRO A 223 -9.25 -4.50 11.23
CA PRO A 223 -8.83 -5.89 11.46
C PRO A 223 -9.30 -6.48 12.79
N ALA A 224 -9.21 -5.72 13.89
CA ALA A 224 -9.64 -6.17 15.20
C ALA A 224 -11.15 -6.50 15.25
N ALA A 225 -12.00 -5.75 14.53
CA ALA A 225 -13.43 -6.03 14.46
C ALA A 225 -13.72 -7.30 13.65
N VAL A 226 -12.96 -7.55 12.58
CA VAL A 226 -13.06 -8.79 11.80
C VAL A 226 -12.66 -10.00 12.64
N VAL A 227 -11.55 -9.90 13.38
CA VAL A 227 -11.08 -10.94 14.30
C VAL A 227 -12.16 -11.26 15.34
N ALA A 228 -12.69 -10.23 16.01
CA ALA A 228 -13.75 -10.41 17.00
C ALA A 228 -15.01 -11.07 16.42
N GLU A 229 -15.40 -10.73 15.19
CA GLU A 229 -16.54 -11.37 14.52
C GLU A 229 -16.26 -12.84 14.17
N LEU A 230 -15.06 -13.17 13.72
CA LEU A 230 -14.65 -14.55 13.45
C LEU A 230 -14.68 -15.40 14.72
N GLU A 231 -14.11 -14.88 15.82
CA GLU A 231 -14.13 -15.54 17.13
C GLU A 231 -15.56 -15.72 17.65
N ARG A 232 -16.42 -14.70 17.49
CA ARG A 232 -17.85 -14.78 17.85
C ARG A 232 -18.59 -15.86 17.06
N ARG A 233 -18.16 -16.14 15.82
CA ARG A 233 -18.68 -17.23 14.97
C ARG A 233 -18.04 -18.59 15.28
N GLY A 234 -17.19 -18.68 16.31
CA GLY A 234 -16.53 -19.93 16.72
C GLY A 234 -15.32 -20.30 15.87
N VAL A 235 -14.76 -19.37 15.09
CA VAL A 235 -13.57 -19.63 14.28
C VAL A 235 -12.32 -19.50 15.16
N THR A 236 -11.55 -20.58 15.28
CA THR A 236 -10.21 -20.52 15.87
C THR A 236 -9.21 -20.00 14.84
N ILE A 237 -8.55 -18.89 15.14
CA ILE A 237 -7.59 -18.24 14.25
C ILE A 237 -6.18 -18.77 14.55
N ALA A 238 -5.57 -19.47 13.60
CA ALA A 238 -4.19 -19.97 13.75
C ALA A 238 -3.16 -18.88 13.43
N ALA A 239 -3.44 -18.04 12.43
CA ALA A 239 -2.57 -16.92 12.05
C ALA A 239 -3.37 -15.80 11.39
N GLN A 240 -2.80 -14.60 11.46
CA GLN A 240 -3.28 -13.39 10.81
C GLN A 240 -2.17 -12.83 9.94
N GLN A 241 -2.53 -12.20 8.83
CA GLN A 241 -1.55 -11.66 7.88
C GLN A 241 -2.10 -10.38 7.25
N VAL A 242 -1.29 -9.32 7.29
CA VAL A 242 -1.48 -8.15 6.44
C VAL A 242 -0.69 -8.35 5.15
N ILE A 243 -1.32 -8.10 4.00
CA ILE A 243 -0.65 -8.02 2.70
C ILE A 243 -0.39 -6.56 2.35
N GLY A 244 0.86 -6.22 2.03
CA GLY A 244 1.33 -4.84 1.90
C GLY A 244 1.36 -4.11 3.24
N LEU A 245 0.84 -2.88 3.25
CA LEU A 245 0.94 -1.94 4.38
C LEU A 245 -0.42 -1.64 5.02
N CYS A 246 -0.37 -1.31 6.31
CA CYS A 246 -1.52 -1.00 7.14
C CYS A 246 -1.40 0.41 7.73
N PRO A 247 -2.44 1.26 7.64
CA PRO A 247 -2.48 2.52 8.37
C PRO A 247 -2.38 2.29 9.88
N ALA A 248 -1.49 3.02 10.55
CA ALA A 248 -1.21 2.84 11.98
C ALA A 248 -2.46 2.96 12.86
N ALA A 249 -3.43 3.80 12.47
CA ALA A 249 -4.65 4.04 13.22
C ALA A 249 -5.56 2.81 13.37
N VAL A 250 -5.43 1.82 12.50
CA VAL A 250 -6.26 0.59 12.51
C VAL A 250 -5.43 -0.68 12.65
N ALA A 251 -4.13 -0.54 12.90
CA ALA A 251 -3.18 -1.63 12.97
C ALA A 251 -3.49 -2.56 14.15
N ASN A 252 -3.36 -3.86 13.93
CA ASN A 252 -3.30 -4.88 14.97
C ASN A 252 -1.94 -5.61 14.89
N GLU A 253 -1.72 -6.63 15.72
CA GLU A 253 -0.44 -7.33 15.81
C GLU A 253 0.07 -7.88 14.45
N ALA A 254 -0.83 -8.24 13.54
CA ALA A 254 -0.46 -8.71 12.20
C ALA A 254 0.19 -7.63 11.31
N ALA A 255 0.07 -6.36 11.70
CA ALA A 255 0.64 -5.21 11.02
C ALA A 255 2.00 -4.76 11.59
N ALA A 256 2.55 -5.44 12.61
CA ALA A 256 3.87 -5.12 13.14
C ALA A 256 4.93 -5.16 12.02
N GLY A 257 5.73 -4.09 11.90
CA GLY A 257 6.71 -3.92 10.80
C GLY A 257 6.11 -3.58 9.43
N ARG A 258 4.79 -3.38 9.34
CA ARG A 258 4.04 -3.12 8.10
C ARG A 258 3.18 -1.85 8.17
N LEU A 259 3.58 -0.89 9.01
CA LEU A 259 2.87 0.39 9.14
C LEU A 259 3.17 1.31 7.95
N LEU A 260 2.12 1.80 7.28
CA LEU A 260 2.24 2.70 6.13
C LEU A 260 3.07 3.93 6.47
N GLU A 261 2.74 4.59 7.58
CA GLU A 261 3.40 5.80 8.05
C GLU A 261 4.88 5.55 8.37
N ALA A 262 5.19 4.41 8.98
CA ALA A 262 6.57 4.04 9.26
C ALA A 262 7.36 3.81 7.96
N ARG A 263 6.76 3.18 6.94
CA ARG A 263 7.40 2.99 5.64
C ARG A 263 7.55 4.31 4.87
N LEU A 264 6.60 5.24 4.96
CA LEU A 264 6.75 6.60 4.42
C LEU A 264 7.95 7.31 5.05
N ALA A 265 8.04 7.35 6.38
CA ALA A 265 9.16 7.99 7.06
C ALA A 265 10.50 7.32 6.76
N ALA A 266 10.54 5.99 6.70
CA ALA A 266 11.74 5.25 6.34
C ALA A 266 12.18 5.52 4.89
N ALA A 267 11.25 5.54 3.93
CA ALA A 267 11.56 5.85 2.54
C ALA A 267 12.06 7.29 2.36
N ALA A 268 11.47 8.25 3.09
CA ALA A 268 11.95 9.62 3.11
C ALA A 268 13.37 9.73 3.70
N SER A 269 13.64 9.02 4.80
CA SER A 269 14.98 8.96 5.40
C SER A 269 16.01 8.34 4.45
N ARG A 270 15.68 7.23 3.77
CA ARG A 270 16.56 6.61 2.74
C ARG A 270 16.86 7.57 1.59
N ARG A 271 15.85 8.27 1.07
CA ARG A 271 16.08 9.25 -0.01
C ARG A 271 16.95 10.41 0.48
N GLY A 272 16.74 10.89 1.70
CA GLY A 272 17.62 11.85 2.36
C GLY A 272 19.06 11.34 2.48
N ALA A 273 19.24 10.07 2.87
CA ALA A 273 20.54 9.43 2.95
C ALA A 273 21.26 9.38 1.60
N ALA A 274 20.55 8.95 0.55
CA ALA A 274 21.09 8.91 -0.81
C ALA A 274 21.51 10.30 -1.31
N ARG A 275 20.70 11.34 -1.04
CA ARG A 275 21.04 12.73 -1.38
C ARG A 275 22.27 13.23 -0.62
N CYS A 276 22.37 12.93 0.68
CA CYS A 276 23.57 13.24 1.46
C CYS A 276 24.80 12.51 0.91
N ALA A 277 24.68 11.23 0.57
CA ALA A 277 25.79 10.46 0.00
C ALA A 277 26.28 11.04 -1.33
N ALA A 278 25.37 11.56 -2.16
CA ALA A 278 25.70 12.19 -3.43
C ALA A 278 26.46 13.52 -3.30
N LEU A 279 26.31 14.25 -2.19
CA LEU A 279 27.07 15.49 -1.92
C LEU A 279 28.55 15.20 -1.60
N GLY A 280 28.84 14.04 -1.01
CA GLY A 280 30.18 13.46 -0.95
C GLY A 280 31.14 14.00 0.12
N ASP A 281 30.81 15.09 0.83
CA ASP A 281 31.66 15.55 1.94
C ASP A 281 31.51 14.70 3.21
N ALA A 282 32.49 14.83 4.12
CA ALA A 282 32.61 13.98 5.29
C ALA A 282 31.43 14.09 6.28
N GLU A 283 30.76 15.25 6.36
CA GLU A 283 29.62 15.43 7.24
C GLU A 283 28.36 14.78 6.66
N HIS A 284 28.10 15.01 5.37
CA HIS A 284 26.97 14.39 4.68
C HIS A 284 27.10 12.87 4.59
N ILE A 285 28.30 12.33 4.35
CA ILE A 285 28.52 10.87 4.36
C ILE A 285 28.21 10.25 5.75
N LYS A 286 28.63 10.92 6.83
CA LYS A 286 28.30 10.47 8.20
C LYS A 286 26.80 10.56 8.47
N LEU A 287 26.15 11.62 8.00
CA LEU A 287 24.70 11.77 8.13
C LEU A 287 23.94 10.73 7.31
N ALA A 288 24.37 10.44 6.08
CA ALA A 288 23.78 9.41 5.24
C ALA A 288 23.72 8.05 5.95
N GLY A 289 24.84 7.62 6.55
CA GLY A 289 24.87 6.38 7.33
C GLY A 289 23.94 6.40 8.56
N ARG A 290 23.69 7.57 9.18
CA ARG A 290 22.72 7.70 10.29
C ARG A 290 21.28 7.61 9.78
N LEU A 291 20.99 8.25 8.65
CA LEU A 291 19.67 8.26 8.02
C LEU A 291 19.27 6.85 7.52
N GLU A 292 20.21 6.07 6.98
CA GLU A 292 19.98 4.66 6.63
C GLU A 292 19.59 3.82 7.86
N ARG A 293 20.36 3.92 8.95
CA ARG A 293 20.04 3.20 10.19
C ARG A 293 18.70 3.63 10.78
N GLU A 294 18.37 4.92 10.70
CA GLU A 294 17.07 5.42 11.15
C GLU A 294 15.94 4.86 10.28
N ALA A 295 16.13 4.80 8.97
CA ALA A 295 15.14 4.22 8.06
C ALA A 295 14.87 2.75 8.38
N ASP A 296 15.92 1.96 8.61
CA ASP A 296 15.80 0.54 8.98
C ASP A 296 15.13 0.35 10.35
N SER A 297 15.41 1.25 11.30
CA SER A 297 14.80 1.25 12.62
C SER A 297 13.31 1.58 12.55
N ILE A 298 12.93 2.65 11.86
CA ILE A 298 11.53 3.06 11.71
C ILE A 298 10.74 2.00 10.92
N ALA A 299 11.30 1.47 9.83
CA ALA A 299 10.59 0.51 8.98
C ALA A 299 10.16 -0.79 9.71
N ARG A 300 10.86 -1.15 10.79
CA ARG A 300 10.61 -2.37 11.59
C ARG A 300 9.80 -2.14 12.85
N MET A 301 9.29 -0.93 13.07
CA MET A 301 8.50 -0.60 14.26
C MET A 301 7.31 -1.55 14.45
N GLY A 302 7.08 -1.93 15.70
CA GLY A 302 5.86 -2.60 16.12
C GLY A 302 4.68 -1.63 16.25
N ILE A 303 3.56 -2.15 16.76
CA ILE A 303 2.32 -1.39 16.98
C ILE A 303 2.17 -0.89 18.42
N GLY A 304 3.20 -1.07 19.25
CA GLY A 304 3.19 -0.64 20.65
C GLY A 304 3.03 0.87 20.77
N GLN A 305 2.17 1.32 21.68
CA GLN A 305 1.86 2.75 21.84
C GLN A 305 3.08 3.65 22.10
N GLY A 306 4.10 3.13 22.81
CA GLY A 306 5.38 3.83 23.01
C GLY A 306 6.21 3.91 21.72
N GLU A 307 6.19 2.86 20.90
CA GLU A 307 6.85 2.84 19.59
C GLU A 307 6.17 3.81 18.62
N LEU A 308 4.84 3.82 18.56
CA LEU A 308 4.08 4.74 17.72
C LEU A 308 4.40 6.21 18.06
N LEU A 309 4.41 6.56 19.35
CA LEU A 309 4.77 7.92 19.79
C LEU A 309 6.23 8.25 19.40
N GLY A 310 7.16 7.33 19.67
CA GLY A 310 8.56 7.51 19.28
C GLY A 310 8.76 7.60 17.76
N GLY A 311 8.00 6.86 16.96
CA GLY A 311 8.01 6.97 15.50
C GLY A 311 7.47 8.30 15.01
N ALA A 312 6.37 8.79 15.59
CA ALA A 312 5.79 10.09 15.25
C ALA A 312 6.80 11.23 15.51
N GLU A 313 7.47 11.19 16.67
CA GLU A 313 8.52 12.15 17.03
C GLU A 313 9.72 12.07 16.08
N ARG A 314 10.17 10.86 15.74
CA ARG A 314 11.32 10.64 14.83
C ARG A 314 11.01 11.10 13.41
N ALA A 315 9.83 10.78 12.88
CA ALA A 315 9.36 11.28 11.58
C ALA A 315 9.33 12.81 11.54
N ALA A 316 8.73 13.45 12.56
CA ALA A 316 8.73 14.91 12.67
C ALA A 316 10.14 15.51 12.89
N ALA A 317 11.07 14.72 13.46
CA ALA A 317 12.45 15.14 13.70
C ALA A 317 13.30 15.17 12.44
N LEU A 318 13.03 14.28 11.47
CA LEU A 318 13.76 14.19 10.22
C LEU A 318 13.62 15.46 9.37
N VAL A 319 12.47 16.15 9.40
CA VAL A 319 12.24 17.36 8.58
C VAL A 319 13.34 18.42 8.77
N PRO A 320 13.60 18.98 9.98
CA PRO A 320 14.66 19.95 10.15
C PRO A 320 16.07 19.37 10.01
N VAL A 321 16.27 18.07 10.22
CA VAL A 321 17.57 17.41 9.96
C VAL A 321 17.89 17.46 8.47
N LEU A 322 16.96 17.03 7.62
CA LEU A 322 17.11 17.06 6.17
C LEU A 322 17.18 18.50 5.64
N LYS A 323 16.44 19.43 6.25
CA LYS A 323 16.50 20.86 5.91
C LYS A 323 17.87 21.46 6.21
N ALA A 324 18.43 21.19 7.39
CA ALA A 324 19.76 21.67 7.77
C ALA A 324 20.87 21.09 6.88
N ALA A 325 20.70 19.85 6.41
CA ALA A 325 21.60 19.20 5.46
C ALA A 325 21.36 19.62 4.00
N GLY A 326 20.41 20.52 3.69
CA GLY A 326 20.14 20.97 2.33
C GLY A 326 19.60 19.88 1.38
N VAL A 327 19.06 18.78 1.91
CA VAL A 327 18.56 17.64 1.12
C VAL A 327 17.04 17.43 1.21
N LEU A 328 16.33 18.29 1.96
CA LEU A 328 14.87 18.28 2.04
C LEU A 328 14.27 18.82 0.73
N GLY A 329 13.30 18.11 0.17
CA GLY A 329 12.41 18.61 -0.88
C GLY A 329 10.94 18.46 -0.45
N SER A 330 10.02 19.08 -1.20
CA SER A 330 8.58 19.10 -0.93
C SER A 330 7.98 17.71 -0.72
N GLU A 331 8.35 16.76 -1.58
CA GLU A 331 7.87 15.38 -1.51
C GLU A 331 8.30 14.69 -0.21
N LEU A 332 9.58 14.82 0.17
CA LEU A 332 10.10 14.24 1.42
C LEU A 332 9.46 14.88 2.65
N GLU A 333 9.25 16.19 2.61
CA GLU A 333 8.57 16.92 3.68
C GLU A 333 7.13 16.44 3.84
N SER A 334 6.41 16.28 2.73
CA SER A 334 5.04 15.75 2.72
C SER A 334 4.96 14.33 3.26
N MET A 335 5.86 13.44 2.84
CA MET A 335 5.93 12.06 3.36
C MET A 335 6.15 12.02 4.87
N LEU A 336 7.05 12.87 5.39
CA LEU A 336 7.37 12.93 6.82
C LEU A 336 6.24 13.55 7.63
N ASP A 337 5.56 14.57 7.13
CA ASP A 337 4.40 15.18 7.79
C ASP A 337 3.22 14.19 7.86
N ILE A 338 2.90 13.51 6.75
CA ILE A 338 1.86 12.47 6.70
C ILE A 338 2.20 11.35 7.69
N ALA A 339 3.45 10.87 7.68
CA ALA A 339 3.90 9.82 8.58
C ALA A 339 3.77 10.23 10.06
N ALA A 340 4.25 11.41 10.41
CA ALA A 340 4.21 11.89 11.79
C ALA A 340 2.78 12.09 12.29
N ARG A 341 1.89 12.68 11.46
CA ARG A 341 0.47 12.88 11.80
C ARG A 341 -0.31 11.57 11.91
N GLY A 342 -0.08 10.62 11.01
CA GLY A 342 -0.77 9.32 11.06
C GLY A 342 -0.38 8.51 12.29
N LEU A 343 0.92 8.44 12.62
CA LEU A 343 1.40 7.80 13.85
C LEU A 343 0.88 8.51 15.11
N ARG A 344 0.80 9.85 15.09
CA ARG A 344 0.24 10.64 16.19
C ARG A 344 -1.27 10.43 16.37
N THR A 345 -2.00 10.21 15.28
CA THR A 345 -3.45 9.91 15.31
C THR A 345 -3.72 8.52 15.85
N ALA A 346 -2.81 7.57 15.65
CA ALA A 346 -2.91 6.20 16.16
C ALA A 346 -2.71 6.05 17.69
N LEU A 347 -2.38 7.14 18.39
CA LEU A 347 -2.17 7.11 19.84
C LEU A 347 -3.49 7.08 20.61
N HIS A 348 -3.60 6.14 21.55
CA HIS A 348 -4.75 6.03 22.43
C HIS A 348 -4.79 7.18 23.46
N PRO A 349 -5.99 7.56 23.94
CA PRO A 349 -6.15 8.62 24.94
C PRO A 349 -5.28 8.44 26.19
N GLU A 350 -5.11 7.21 26.67
CA GLU A 350 -4.26 6.92 27.84
C GLU A 350 -2.77 7.20 27.58
N THR A 351 -2.29 6.91 26.38
CA THR A 351 -0.91 7.23 25.97
C THR A 351 -0.72 8.73 25.90
N LEU A 352 -1.69 9.45 25.33
CA LEU A 352 -1.68 10.91 25.24
C LEU A 352 -1.62 11.55 26.64
N LYS A 353 -2.45 11.07 27.56
CA LYS A 353 -2.47 11.56 28.95
C LYS A 353 -1.17 11.24 29.69
N ARG A 354 -0.66 10.01 29.56
CA ARG A 354 0.58 9.57 30.21
C ARG A 354 1.80 10.34 29.73
N HIS A 355 1.83 10.73 28.46
CA HIS A 355 2.97 11.39 27.83
C HIS A 355 2.65 12.82 27.36
N ALA A 356 1.77 13.53 28.07
CA ALA A 356 1.25 14.85 27.68
C ALA A 356 2.35 15.84 27.24
N ALA A 357 3.45 15.95 28.00
CA ALA A 357 4.56 16.85 27.66
C ALA A 357 5.21 16.52 26.30
N ARG A 358 5.35 15.23 25.97
CA ARG A 358 5.91 14.76 24.69
C ARG A 358 4.93 15.02 23.55
N THR A 359 3.66 14.68 23.74
CA THR A 359 2.63 14.88 22.72
C THR A 359 2.39 16.36 22.44
N ASP A 360 2.41 17.22 23.44
CA ASP A 360 2.31 18.68 23.25
C ASP A 360 3.50 19.24 22.47
N ALA A 361 4.71 18.73 22.73
CA ALA A 361 5.89 19.11 21.99
C ALA A 361 5.82 18.67 20.51
N LEU A 362 5.35 17.45 20.27
CA LEU A 362 5.09 16.93 18.92
C LEU A 362 4.03 17.77 18.21
N ASP A 363 2.90 18.06 18.85
CA ASP A 363 1.81 18.84 18.27
C ASP A 363 2.25 20.27 17.93
N ARG A 364 3.09 20.91 18.76
CA ARG A 364 3.69 22.21 18.42
C ARG A 364 4.55 22.14 17.17
N ARG A 365 5.34 21.09 17.02
CA ARG A 365 6.22 20.87 15.86
C ARG A 365 5.42 20.65 14.58
N LEU A 366 4.35 19.86 14.66
CA LEU A 366 3.44 19.61 13.52
C LEU A 366 2.64 20.85 13.12
N LYS A 367 2.37 21.78 14.05
CA LYS A 367 1.74 23.08 13.72
C LYS A 367 2.69 24.04 13.02
N THR A 368 3.98 24.03 13.39
CA THR A 368 4.98 24.93 12.78
C THR A 368 5.34 24.53 11.35
N ALA A 369 5.22 23.25 11.00
CA ALA A 369 5.47 22.75 9.65
C ALA A 369 4.41 23.17 8.61
N GLY A 370 3.20 23.58 9.02
CA GLY A 370 2.12 23.98 8.10
C GLY A 370 1.99 25.48 7.81
N ASN A 371 2.85 26.31 8.41
CA ASN A 371 2.79 27.78 8.31
C ASN A 371 4.06 28.41 7.69
N ALA A 372 4.96 27.60 7.16
CA ALA A 372 6.18 28.02 6.47
C ALA A 372 6.14 27.53 5.02
#